data_AF-A0A921CQK2-F1
#
_entry.id   AF-A0A921CQK2-F1
#
_cell.length_a   1.000
_cell.length_b   1.000
_cell.length_c   1.000
_cell.angle_alpha   90.00
_cell.angle_beta   90.00
_cell.angle_gamma   90.00
#
_symmetry.space_group_name_H-M   'P 1'
#
loop_
_entity.id
_entity.type
_entity.pdbx_description
1 polymer ?
#
loop_
_entity_poly.entity_id
_entity_poly.type
_entity_poly.pdbx_seq_one_letter_code
_entity_poly.pdbx_strand_id
1 'polypeptide(L)' 'MSRPKTPLVPEKRDALTRFKLECAEEIGRLNFCKEFNDHYKGDVTCAENGRQGGPIGGQMVKKMIAMAEQQLQ' A
#
# COMPACT_ATOMS: atom_id res chain seq x y z
N MET A 1 8.08 -14.67 15.78
CA MET A 1 8.54 -13.42 15.12
C MET A 1 8.03 -13.43 13.68
N SER A 2 7.12 -12.53 13.31
CA SER A 2 6.65 -12.42 11.92
C SER A 2 7.84 -11.99 11.04
N ARG A 3 8.11 -12.72 9.95
CA ARG A 3 9.17 -12.33 9.01
C ARG A 3 8.88 -10.89 8.54
N PRO A 4 9.88 -10.00 8.49
CA PRO A 4 9.69 -8.70 7.85
C PRO A 4 9.17 -8.96 6.43
N LYS A 5 8.10 -8.27 6.04
CA LYS A 5 7.55 -8.35 4.68
C LYS A 5 8.53 -7.70 3.71
N THR A 6 9.57 -8.44 3.35
CA THR A 6 10.49 -8.06 2.30
C THR A 6 9.75 -8.20 0.97
N PRO A 7 9.77 -7.17 0.09
CA PRO A 7 9.22 -7.33 -1.24
C PRO A 7 9.97 -8.45 -1.98
N LEU A 8 9.30 -9.06 -2.98
CA LEU A 8 9.88 -10.14 -3.78
C LEU A 8 11.22 -9.75 -4.40
N VAL A 9 11.35 -8.48 -4.79
CA VAL A 9 12.60 -7.86 -5.23
C VAL A 9 13.01 -6.81 -4.17
N PRO A 10 13.94 -7.13 -3.26
CA PRO A 10 14.34 -6.27 -2.14
C PRO A 10 14.74 -4.85 -2.56
N GLU A 11 15.44 -4.74 -3.70
CA GLU A 11 15.96 -3.49 -4.26
C GLU A 11 14.85 -2.53 -4.71
N LYS A 12 13.63 -3.04 -4.92
CA LYS A 12 12.47 -2.26 -5.38
C LYS A 12 11.58 -1.79 -4.24
N ARG A 13 12.02 -1.92 -2.98
CA ARG A 13 11.27 -1.46 -1.81
C ARG A 13 10.87 0.01 -1.91
N ASP A 14 11.79 0.89 -2.28
CA ASP A 14 11.52 2.33 -2.35
C ASP A 14 10.54 2.66 -3.47
N ALA A 15 10.66 1.98 -4.61
CA ALA A 15 9.71 2.13 -5.72
C ALA A 15 8.30 1.69 -5.31
N LEU A 16 8.17 0.58 -4.59
CA LEU A 16 6.89 0.11 -4.05
C LEU A 16 6.31 1.07 -3.00
N THR A 17 7.16 1.66 -2.16
CA THR A 17 6.72 2.70 -1.20
C THR A 17 6.16 3.91 -1.94
N ARG A 18 6.86 4.43 -2.95
CA ARG A 18 6.39 5.57 -3.77
C ARG A 18 5.06 5.24 -4.45
N PHE A 19 4.98 4.08 -5.09
CA PHE A 19 3.76 3.62 -5.74
C PHE A 19 2.56 3.51 -4.78
N LYS A 20 2.79 3.02 -3.55
CA LYS A 20 1.76 3.01 -2.50
C LYS A 20 1.30 4.42 -2.14
N LEU A 21 2.23 5.38 -2.03
CA LEU A 21 1.89 6.78 -1.72
C LEU A 21 1.08 7.42 -2.84
N GLU A 22 1.46 7.22 -4.10
CA GLU A 22 0.70 7.68 -5.27
C GLU A 22 -0.73 7.10 -5.27
N CYS A 23 -0.86 5.79 -5.06
CA CYS A 23 -2.18 5.15 -4.98
C CYS A 23 -3.03 5.67 -3.83
N ALA A 24 -2.40 6.01 -2.69
CA ALA A 24 -3.08 6.59 -1.55
C ALA A 24 -3.51 8.04 -1.81
N GLU A 25 -2.69 8.82 -2.52
CA GLU A 25 -2.98 10.20 -2.91
C GLU A 25 -4.21 10.26 -3.82
N GLU A 26 -4.26 9.42 -4.84
CA GLU A 26 -5.37 9.37 -5.80
C GLU A 26 -6.74 9.09 -5.17
N ILE A 27 -6.77 8.35 -4.06
CA ILE A 27 -8.01 8.03 -3.35
C ILE A 27 -8.20 8.87 -2.08
N GLY A 28 -7.38 9.90 -1.87
CA GLY A 28 -7.48 10.81 -0.73
C GLY A 28 -7.20 10.16 0.63
N ARG A 29 -6.33 9.15 0.68
CA ARG A 29 -6.03 8.33 1.87
C ARG A 29 -4.57 8.39 2.33
N LEU A 30 -3.82 9.43 1.96
CA LEU A 30 -2.44 9.64 2.38
C LEU A 30 -2.26 9.59 3.90
N ASN A 31 -3.21 10.13 4.66
CA ASN A 31 -3.19 10.15 6.14
C ASN A 31 -3.24 8.75 6.79
N PHE A 32 -3.47 7.69 6.02
CA PHE A 32 -3.43 6.31 6.53
C PHE A 32 -2.10 5.60 6.21
N CYS A 33 -1.22 6.23 5.44
CA CYS A 33 0.14 5.77 5.17
C CYS A 33 1.06 6.09 6.35
N LYS A 34 2.02 5.20 6.62
CA LYS A 34 2.95 5.34 7.76
C LYS A 34 3.80 6.59 7.62
N GLU A 35 4.14 6.94 6.39
CA GLU A 35 4.99 8.07 6.03
C GLU A 35 4.34 9.42 6.36
N PHE A 36 3.01 9.45 6.54
CA PHE A 36 2.23 10.66 6.83
C PHE A 36 1.42 10.55 8.13
N ASN A 37 1.61 9.47 8.88
CA ASN A 37 0.87 9.19 10.10
C ASN A 37 1.68 8.33 11.06
N ASP A 38 2.10 8.95 12.17
CA ASP A 38 2.83 8.30 13.27
C ASP A 38 1.91 7.65 14.31
N HIS A 39 0.58 7.70 14.11
CA HIS A 39 -0.36 7.03 14.98
C HIS A 39 -0.06 5.53 15.05
N TYR A 40 0.21 5.06 16.27
CA TYR A 40 0.34 3.64 16.56
C TYR A 40 -0.93 2.93 16.11
N LYS A 41 -0.80 1.80 15.41
CA LYS A 41 -1.95 1.06 14.86
C LYS A 41 -2.27 -0.23 15.63
N GLY A 42 -1.69 -0.39 16.82
CA GLY A 42 -1.89 -1.59 17.65
C GLY A 42 -3.06 -1.49 18.62
N ASP A 43 -3.57 -0.29 18.86
CA ASP A 43 -4.76 0.02 19.67
C ASP A 43 -6.06 0.05 18.83
N VAL A 44 -5.95 0.21 17.51
CA VAL A 44 -7.10 0.14 16.59
C VAL A 44 -7.47 -1.30 16.25
N THR A 45 -8.77 -1.55 16.08
CA THR A 45 -9.26 -2.89 15.73
C THR A 45 -8.78 -3.32 14.34
N CYS A 46 -8.64 -4.63 14.13
CA CYS A 46 -8.27 -5.20 12.82
C CYS A 46 -9.23 -4.74 11.71
N ALA A 47 -10.53 -4.69 12.01
CA ALA A 47 -11.55 -4.23 11.06
C ALA A 47 -11.33 -2.76 10.64
N GLU A 48 -10.99 -1.89 11.59
CA GLU A 48 -10.74 -0.48 11.32
C GLU A 48 -9.47 -0.26 10.50
N ASN A 49 -8.38 -0.96 10.86
CA ASN A 49 -7.15 -0.97 10.07
C ASN A 49 -7.39 -1.42 8.61
N GLY A 50 -8.22 -2.45 8.43
CA GLY A 50 -8.63 -2.95 7.13
C GLY A 50 -9.43 -1.91 6.32
N ARG A 51 -10.37 -1.21 6.95
CA ARG A 51 -11.16 -0.14 6.29
C ARG A 51 -10.32 1.05 5.87
N GLN A 52 -9.29 1.39 6.65
CA GLN A 52 -8.41 2.52 6.37
C GLN A 52 -7.39 2.20 5.26
N GLY A 53 -6.64 1.10 5.43
CA GLY A 53 -5.53 0.72 4.54
C GLY A 53 -5.91 -0.20 3.38
N GLY A 54 -7.01 -0.95 3.49
CA GLY A 54 -7.47 -1.88 2.46
C GLY A 54 -7.71 -1.22 1.10
N PRO A 55 -8.39 -0.06 1.02
CA PRO A 55 -8.60 0.63 -0.25
C PRO A 55 -7.29 1.05 -0.96
N ILE A 56 -6.25 1.40 -0.21
CA ILE A 56 -4.93 1.73 -0.77
C ILE A 56 -4.33 0.51 -1.45
N GLY A 57 -4.33 -0.64 -0.76
CA GLY A 57 -3.85 -1.90 -1.33
C GLY A 57 -4.67 -2.36 -2.54
N GLY A 58 -6.00 -2.18 -2.50
CA GLY A 58 -6.88 -2.47 -3.62
C GLY A 58 -6.55 -1.65 -4.86
N GLN A 59 -6.26 -0.35 -4.71
CA GLN A 59 -5.83 0.48 -5.83
C GLN A 59 -4.47 0.08 -6.39
N MET A 60 -3.50 -0.23 -5.52
CA MET A 60 -2.20 -0.73 -5.97
C MET A 60 -2.37 -1.96 -6.87
N VAL A 61 -3.17 -2.94 -6.44
CA VAL A 61 -3.44 -4.16 -7.22
C VAL A 61 -4.14 -3.83 -8.54
N LYS A 62 -5.17 -2.99 -8.50
CA LYS A 62 -5.90 -2.57 -9.71
C LYS A 62 -4.97 -1.98 -10.76
N LYS A 63 -4.07 -1.08 -10.37
CA LYS A 63 -3.08 -0.48 -11.26
C LYS A 63 -2.05 -1.48 -11.76
N MET A 64 -1.52 -2.34 -10.88
CA MET A 64 -0.55 -3.36 -11.28
C MET A 64 -1.13 -4.32 -12.33
N ILE A 65 -2.40 -4.71 -12.18
CA ILE A 65 -3.10 -5.54 -13.17
C ILE A 65 -3.25 -4.77 -14.49
N ALA A 66 -3.73 -3.53 -14.46
CA ALA A 66 -3.86 -2.71 -15.68
C ALA A 66 -2.53 -2.53 -16.43
N MET A 67 -1.43 -2.31 -15.71
CA MET A 67 -0.08 -2.23 -16.30
C MET A 67 0.35 -3.55 -16.93
N ALA A 68 0.08 -4.68 -16.26
CA ALA A 68 0.40 -6.00 -16.79
C ALA A 68 -0.41 -6.32 -18.05
N GLU A 69 -1.71 -5.99 -18.06
CA GLU A 69 -2.59 -6.14 -19.23
C GLU A 69 -2.07 -5.33 -20.43
N GLN A 70 -1.62 -4.09 -20.21
CA GLN A 70 -1.03 -3.24 -21.26
C GLN A 70 0.30 -3.77 -21.82
N GLN A 71 1.09 -4.49 -21.02
CA GLN A 71 2.38 -5.05 -21.45
C GLN A 71 2.26 -6.38 -22.19
N LEU A 72 1.12 -7.06 -22.04
CA LEU A 72 0.82 -8.33 -22.72
C LEU A 72 0.16 -8.13 -24.09
N GLN A 73 -0.27 -6.90 -24.40
CA GLN A 73 -0.80 -6.49 -25.70
C GLN A 73 0.34 -6.08 -26.65
#